data_AF-A0ABD5T0C9-F1
#
_entry.id   AF-A0ABD5T0C9-F1
#
_cell.length_a   1.000
_cell.length_b   1.000
_cell.length_c   1.000
_cell.angle_alpha   90.00
_cell.angle_beta   90.00
_cell.angle_gamma   90.00
#
_symmetry.space_group_name_H-M   'P 1'
#
loop_
_entity.id
_entity.type
_entity.pdbx_description
1 polymer ?
#
loop_
_entity_poly.entity_id
_entity_poly.type
_entity_poly.pdbx_seq_one_letter_code
_entity_poly.pdbx_strand_id
1 'polypeptide(L)' 'VPATVPSKRAYAGSKASLAGPCPHTECPSHGYCVPDGVDFDEERVIDQVLGEPPHDECALDRDLTLVEFRAKE' A
#
# COMPACT_ATOMS: atom_id res chain seq x y z
N VAL A 1 9.15 -0.59 4.90
CA VAL A 1 8.82 0.13 3.64
C VAL A 1 7.35 0.49 3.67
N PRO A 2 7.00 1.78 3.81
CA PRO A 2 5.61 2.22 3.89
C PRO A 2 4.93 2.09 2.52
N ALA A 3 3.72 1.53 2.49
CA ALA A 3 2.96 1.28 1.28
C ALA A 3 1.45 1.22 1.55
N THR A 4 0.63 1.50 0.55
CA THR A 4 -0.83 1.27 0.63
C THR A 4 -1.22 0.01 -0.11
N VAL A 5 -1.98 -0.85 0.56
CA VAL A 5 -2.43 -2.15 0.04
C VAL A 5 -3.94 -2.29 0.15
N PRO A 6 -4.58 -3.20 -0.61
CA PRO A 6 -6.01 -3.48 -0.45
C PRO A 6 -6.36 -3.91 0.99
N SER A 7 -7.34 -3.25 1.62
CA SER A 7 -7.63 -3.46 3.06
C SER A 7 -8.14 -4.87 3.39
N LYS A 8 -8.70 -5.58 2.40
CA LYS A 8 -9.33 -6.91 2.56
C LYS A 8 -8.46 -7.96 3.27
N ARG A 9 -7.13 -7.77 3.33
CA ARG A 9 -6.19 -8.62 4.09
C ARG A 9 -5.03 -7.85 4.74
N ALA A 10 -5.20 -6.57 5.02
CA ALA A 10 -4.13 -5.72 5.57
C ALA A 10 -4.02 -5.86 7.11
N TYR A 11 -3.26 -6.84 7.60
CA TYR A 11 -2.98 -7.01 9.03
C TYR A 11 -1.53 -7.47 9.27
N ALA A 12 -0.99 -7.17 10.45
CA ALA A 12 0.40 -7.51 10.79
C ALA A 12 0.66 -9.01 10.65
N GLY A 13 1.76 -9.36 9.97
CA GLY A 13 2.15 -10.73 9.64
C GLY A 13 1.45 -11.33 8.41
N SER A 14 0.44 -10.67 7.85
CA SER A 14 -0.14 -11.10 6.58
C SER A 14 0.76 -10.73 5.41
N LYS A 15 0.43 -11.29 4.25
CA LYS A 15 1.08 -10.95 3.00
C LYS A 15 0.11 -10.18 2.10
N ALA A 16 0.62 -9.15 1.44
CA ALA A 16 -0.12 -8.35 0.50
C ALA A 16 0.77 -7.85 -0.63
N SER A 17 0.13 -7.55 -1.75
CA SER A 17 0.72 -6.88 -2.91
C SER A 17 0.07 -5.50 -3.08
N LEU A 18 0.76 -4.62 -3.79
CA LEU A 18 0.20 -3.31 -4.12
C LEU A 18 -1.05 -3.48 -5.00
N ALA A 19 -1.98 -2.53 -4.93
CA ALA A 19 -3.26 -2.61 -5.65
C ALA A 19 -3.13 -2.43 -7.19
N GLY A 20 -1.92 -2.23 -7.70
CA GLY A 20 -1.63 -1.94 -9.11
C GLY A 20 -1.44 -0.45 -9.38
N PRO A 21 -1.05 -0.09 -10.62
CA PRO A 21 -0.70 1.27 -10.99
C PRO A 21 -1.87 2.23 -10.78
N CYS A 22 -1.52 3.49 -10.51
CA CYS A 22 -2.44 4.59 -10.31
C CYS A 22 -2.00 5.79 -11.16
N PRO A 23 -2.88 6.39 -12.00
CA PRO A 23 -2.51 7.54 -12.82
C PRO A 23 -2.48 8.88 -12.06
N HIS A 24 -2.99 8.92 -10.83
CA HIS A 24 -3.14 10.14 -10.04
C HIS A 24 -1.86 10.49 -9.28
N THR A 25 -0.87 11.08 -9.96
CA THR A 25 0.43 11.47 -9.37
C THR A 25 0.33 12.61 -8.36
N GLU A 26 -0.74 13.40 -8.43
CA GLU A 26 -1.02 14.51 -7.51
C GLU A 26 -1.74 14.05 -6.23
N CYS A 27 -2.14 12.77 -6.15
CA CYS A 27 -2.75 12.22 -4.94
C CYS A 27 -1.71 12.19 -3.80
N PRO A 28 -2.02 12.71 -2.61
CA PRO A 28 -1.11 12.67 -1.45
C PRO A 28 -0.65 11.26 -1.05
N SER A 29 -1.46 10.23 -1.36
CA SER A 29 -1.09 8.84 -1.13
C SER A 29 -0.28 8.20 -2.26
N HIS A 30 -0.05 8.89 -3.38
CA HIS A 30 0.56 8.31 -4.58
C HIS A 30 1.92 7.67 -4.29
N GLY A 31 2.76 8.32 -3.49
CA GLY A 31 4.08 7.80 -3.10
C GLY A 31 4.03 6.50 -2.28
N TYR A 32 2.89 6.20 -1.64
CA TYR A 32 2.66 4.94 -0.93
C TYR A 32 1.95 3.88 -1.80
N CYS A 33 1.18 4.31 -2.81
CA CYS A 33 0.61 3.44 -3.83
C CYS A 33 1.68 2.91 -4.80
N VAL A 34 2.75 3.70 -5.02
CA VAL A 34 3.84 3.43 -5.95
C VAL A 34 5.20 3.63 -5.24
N PRO A 35 5.47 2.90 -4.14
CA PRO A 35 6.70 3.08 -3.37
C PRO A 35 7.90 2.52 -4.14
N ASP A 36 9.04 3.19 -4.00
CA ASP A 36 10.29 2.72 -4.60
C ASP A 36 10.73 1.37 -3.99
N GLY A 37 11.18 0.45 -4.84
CA GLY A 37 11.72 -0.86 -4.43
C GLY A 37 10.69 -1.95 -4.09
N VAL A 38 9.40 -1.72 -4.36
CA VAL A 38 8.33 -2.72 -4.27
C VAL A 38 7.57 -2.80 -5.58
N ASP A 39 7.67 -3.92 -6.27
CA ASP A 39 6.93 -4.18 -7.50
C ASP A 39 5.45 -4.50 -7.22
N PHE A 40 4.56 -4.19 -8.17
CA PHE A 40 3.13 -4.44 -8.02
C PHE A 40 2.76 -5.93 -7.91
N ASP A 41 3.54 -6.79 -8.56
CA ASP A 41 3.36 -8.26 -8.54
C ASP A 41 4.10 -8.91 -7.36
N GLU A 42 4.88 -8.15 -6.60
CA GLU A 42 5.63 -8.67 -5.46
C GLU A 42 4.72 -8.82 -4.23
N GLU A 43 4.70 -10.01 -3.65
CA GLU A 43 4.01 -10.28 -2.39
C GLU A 43 4.96 -10.03 -1.20
N ARG A 44 4.56 -9.13 -0.28
CA ARG A 44 5.40 -8.72 0.86
C ARG A 44 4.68 -8.92 2.19
N VAL A 45 5.47 -9.24 3.22
CA VAL A 45 4.97 -9.40 4.59
C VAL A 45 4.75 -8.02 5.21
N ILE A 46 3.56 -7.79 5.71
CA ILE A 46 3.21 -6.59 6.48
C ILE A 46 3.81 -6.73 7.87
N ASP A 47 4.66 -5.78 8.25
CA ASP A 47 5.23 -5.69 9.58
C ASP A 47 4.24 -5.04 10.56
N GLN A 48 3.67 -3.90 10.18
CA GLN A 48 2.66 -3.17 10.96
C GLN A 48 1.63 -2.45 10.08
N VAL A 49 0.45 -2.23 10.65
CA VAL A 49 -0.59 -1.39 10.04
C VAL A 49 -0.45 0.03 10.60
N LEU A 50 -0.30 1.01 9.71
CA LEU A 50 -0.11 2.42 10.07
C LEU A 50 -1.44 3.19 10.12
N GLY A 51 -2.50 2.65 9.50
CA GLY A 51 -3.85 3.22 9.53
C GLY A 51 -4.37 3.49 8.12
N GLU A 52 -5.06 4.61 7.96
CA GLU A 52 -5.65 5.02 6.69
C GLU A 52 -4.60 5.71 5.78
N PRO A 53 -4.70 5.57 4.45
CA PRO A 53 -3.87 6.31 3.51
C PRO A 53 -4.11 7.81 3.65
N PRO A 54 -3.11 8.68 3.36
CA PRO A 54 -3.26 10.12 3.48
C PRO A 54 -4.07 10.74 2.32
N HIS A 55 -5.25 10.21 2.01
CA HIS A 55 -6.29 10.81 1.16
C HIS A 55 -7.67 10.51 1.75
N ASP A 56 -8.66 11.37 1.51
CA ASP A 56 -10.05 11.11 1.92
C ASP A 56 -10.72 10.01 1.09
N GLU A 57 -10.47 9.99 -0.23
CA GLU A 57 -11.07 9.00 -1.14
C GLU A 57 -10.09 8.64 -2.27
N CYS A 58 -10.09 7.36 -2.65
CA CYS A 58 -9.36 6.90 -3.83
C CYS A 58 -10.20 7.12 -5.09
N ALA A 59 -9.70 7.93 -6.04
CA ALA A 59 -10.38 8.17 -7.33
C ALA A 59 -10.58 6.92 -8.20
N LEU A 60 -9.95 5.80 -7.85
CA LEU A 60 -10.14 4.49 -8.50
C LEU A 60 -11.11 3.58 -7.70
N ASP A 61 -11.80 4.13 -6.70
CA ASP A 61 -12.75 3.42 -5.82
C ASP A 61 -12.12 2.21 -5.11
N ARG A 62 -10.84 2.33 -4.72
CA ARG A 62 -10.10 1.27 -4.02
C ARG A 62 -10.17 1.51 -2.52
N ASP A 63 -10.51 0.45 -1.80
CA ASP A 63 -10.38 0.39 -0.35
C ASP A 63 -8.94 0.02 0.03
N LEU A 64 -8.24 0.97 0.66
CA LEU A 64 -6.80 0.91 0.90
C LEU A 64 -6.46 1.13 2.37
N THR A 65 -5.42 0.44 2.83
CA THR A 65 -4.84 0.58 4.16
C THR A 65 -3.37 0.93 4.03
N LEU A 66 -2.89 1.91 4.80
CA LEU A 66 -1.47 2.23 4.91
C LEU A 66 -0.79 1.24 5.86
N VAL A 67 0.25 0.59 5.37
CA VAL A 67 1.01 -0.43 6.10
C VAL A 67 2.51 -0.16 5.96
N GLU A 68 3.28 -0.81 6.81
CA GLU A 68 4.71 -0.95 6.62
C GLU A 68 5.05 -2.39 6.28
N PHE A 69 5.66 -2.61 5.11
CA PHE A 69 6.25 -3.90 4.77
C PHE A 69 7.58 -4.10 5.48
N ARG A 70 7.86 -5.36 5.85
CA ARG A 70 9.14 -5.79 6.41
C ARG A 70 10.29 -5.53 5.42
N ALA A 71 11.47 -5.18 5.92
CA ALA A 71 12.68 -5.05 5.10
C ALA A 71 12.97 -6.35 4.32
N LYS A 72 13.52 -6.25 3.12
CA LYS A 72 14.14 -7.42 2.44
C LYS A 72 15.40 -7.77 3.25
N GLU A 73 15.56 -9.05 3.55
CA GLU A 73 16.77 -9.60 4.16
C GLU A 73 17.93 -9.70 3.16
#